data_AF-A0AAE3KKP2-F1
#
_entry.id   AF-A0AAE3KKP2-F1
#
_cell.length_a   1.000
_cell.length_b   1.000
_cell.length_c   1.000
_cell.angle_alpha   90.00
_cell.angle_beta   90.00
_cell.angle_gamma   90.00
#
_symmetry.space_group_name_H-M   'P 1'
#
loop_
_entity.id
_entity.type
_entity.pdbx_description
1 polymer ?
#
loop_
_entity_poly.entity_id
_entity_poly.type
_entity_poly.pdbx_seq_one_letter_code
_entity_poly.pdbx_strand_id
1 'polypeptide(L)'
;MGGVTIDGKAGFDTIIGTNQNDSLTGGDGNDILTGGGGNDTLRGGTGYDRFNFNSASDGIDKIIDFNVNEDIIAISAQGFGSTDFLAGSTISADQFRIGTGAGDASDRFIYNQKTGALFFDADGIGGAAQVKIATLSTGLAMTNSNIHVF
;
A
#
# COMPACT_ATOMS: atom_id res chain seq x y z
N MET A 1 10.51 -19.03 13.30
CA MET A 1 11.49 -17.94 13.08
C MET A 1 10.75 -16.62 13.27
N GLY A 2 11.38 -15.61 13.87
CA GLY A 2 10.80 -14.26 13.97
C GLY A 2 10.98 -13.50 12.66
N GLY A 3 10.33 -12.34 12.53
CA GLY A 3 10.58 -11.46 11.39
C GLY A 3 11.99 -10.86 11.39
N VAL A 4 12.31 -10.16 10.32
CA VAL A 4 13.62 -9.58 9.99
C VAL A 4 13.62 -8.08 10.17
N THR A 5 14.83 -7.52 10.25
CA THR A 5 15.06 -6.07 10.17
C THR A 5 16.05 -5.83 9.05
N ILE A 6 15.64 -5.07 8.03
CA ILE A 6 16.45 -4.78 6.84
C ILE A 6 16.53 -3.27 6.65
N ASP A 7 17.72 -2.80 6.26
CA ASP A 7 18.03 -1.38 5.98
C ASP A 7 18.88 -1.33 4.70
N GLY A 8 18.31 -0.79 3.62
CA GLY A 8 18.90 -0.71 2.28
C GLY A 8 20.08 0.25 2.18
N LYS A 9 20.10 1.29 3.02
CA LYS A 9 21.08 2.38 3.03
C LYS A 9 20.91 3.31 1.84
N ALA A 10 21.97 3.62 1.13
CA ALA A 10 21.93 4.56 0.02
C ALA A 10 21.98 3.78 -1.29
N GLY A 11 21.15 4.13 -2.25
CA GLY A 11 21.07 3.46 -3.54
C GLY A 11 19.64 3.27 -4.00
N PHE A 12 19.49 2.49 -5.07
CA PHE A 12 18.20 1.94 -5.45
C PHE A 12 18.16 0.52 -4.90
N ASP A 13 17.35 0.28 -3.88
CA ASP A 13 17.24 -1.01 -3.23
C ASP A 13 15.93 -1.72 -3.56
N THR A 14 16.01 -3.04 -3.62
CA THR A 14 14.83 -3.91 -3.67
C THR A 14 14.84 -4.78 -2.42
N ILE A 15 13.94 -4.47 -1.51
CA ILE A 15 13.85 -5.10 -0.19
C ILE A 15 12.59 -5.95 -0.15
N ILE A 16 12.78 -7.23 0.16
CA ILE A 16 11.69 -8.21 0.30
C ILE A 16 11.80 -8.81 1.69
N GLY A 17 10.73 -8.70 2.47
CA GLY A 17 10.59 -9.35 3.76
C GLY A 17 10.22 -10.82 3.64
N THR A 18 9.47 -11.29 4.61
CA THR A 18 9.16 -12.70 4.87
C THR A 18 7.65 -12.89 4.99
N ASN A 19 7.20 -13.97 5.65
CA ASN A 19 5.79 -14.16 5.99
C ASN A 19 5.50 -13.83 7.46
N GLN A 20 6.41 -13.10 8.11
CA GLN A 20 6.37 -12.73 9.51
C GLN A 20 6.48 -11.20 9.62
N ASN A 21 6.14 -10.64 10.79
CA ASN A 21 6.21 -9.20 11.01
C ASN A 21 7.65 -8.65 10.94
N ASP A 22 7.94 -7.90 9.89
CA ASP A 22 9.24 -7.38 9.54
C ASP A 22 9.34 -5.85 9.76
N SER A 23 10.57 -5.36 9.82
CA SER A 23 10.88 -3.93 9.85
C SER A 23 11.83 -3.60 8.70
N LEU A 24 11.31 -2.96 7.65
CA LEU A 24 12.03 -2.70 6.41
C LEU A 24 12.24 -1.19 6.24
N THR A 25 13.46 -0.78 5.92
CA THR A 25 13.83 0.61 5.60
C THR A 25 14.59 0.64 4.28
N GLY A 26 14.12 1.44 3.31
CA GLY A 26 14.82 1.71 2.06
C GLY A 26 16.09 2.51 2.29
N GLY A 27 15.93 3.79 2.64
CA GLY A 27 17.02 4.69 3.01
C GLY A 27 17.08 5.88 2.06
N ASP A 28 18.21 6.11 1.42
CA ASP A 28 18.36 7.20 0.43
C ASP A 28 18.28 6.63 -0.98
N GLY A 29 17.33 7.09 -1.79
CA GLY A 29 17.15 6.73 -3.19
C GLY A 29 15.73 6.26 -3.49
N ASN A 30 15.51 5.67 -4.65
CA ASN A 30 14.15 5.28 -5.05
C ASN A 30 13.98 3.79 -4.78
N ASP A 31 13.40 3.42 -3.64
CA ASP A 31 13.42 2.04 -3.20
C ASP A 31 12.13 1.27 -3.52
N ILE A 32 12.24 -0.06 -3.63
CA ILE A 32 11.12 -0.98 -3.74
C ILE A 32 11.06 -1.82 -2.48
N LEU A 33 9.99 -1.66 -1.70
CA LEU A 33 9.76 -2.42 -0.47
C LEU A 33 8.57 -3.36 -0.62
N THR A 34 8.77 -4.65 -0.34
CA THR A 34 7.70 -5.65 -0.26
C THR A 34 7.76 -6.30 1.12
N GLY A 35 6.76 -6.05 1.96
CA GLY A 35 6.67 -6.64 3.30
C GLY A 35 6.57 -8.16 3.25
N GLY A 36 5.62 -8.65 2.46
CA GLY A 36 5.30 -10.07 2.36
C GLY A 36 4.12 -10.37 3.28
N GLY A 37 4.11 -11.53 3.92
CA GLY A 37 3.06 -11.86 4.89
C GLY A 37 3.38 -11.28 6.28
N GLY A 38 2.37 -11.01 7.09
CA GLY A 38 2.54 -10.45 8.43
C GLY A 38 2.18 -8.98 8.50
N ASN A 39 2.32 -8.38 9.69
CA ASN A 39 2.09 -6.94 9.87
C ASN A 39 3.45 -6.23 9.93
N ASP A 40 3.84 -5.63 8.82
CA ASP A 40 5.18 -5.09 8.66
C ASP A 40 5.24 -3.60 8.99
N THR A 41 6.43 -3.12 9.34
CA THR A 41 6.74 -1.69 9.42
C THR A 41 7.65 -1.33 8.26
N LEU A 42 7.15 -0.49 7.35
CA LEU A 42 7.83 -0.09 6.13
C LEU A 42 8.18 1.39 6.19
N ARG A 43 9.42 1.72 5.86
CA ARG A 43 9.95 3.08 5.75
C ARG A 43 10.63 3.23 4.40
N GLY A 44 10.15 4.14 3.56
CA GLY A 44 10.77 4.41 2.27
C GLY A 44 12.11 5.11 2.46
N GLY A 45 12.05 6.29 3.09
CA GLY A 45 13.21 7.13 3.33
C GLY A 45 13.14 8.40 2.47
N THR A 46 14.23 8.73 1.77
CA THR A 46 14.26 9.88 0.86
C THR A 46 14.28 9.40 -0.58
N GLY A 47 13.46 9.98 -1.45
CA GLY A 47 13.37 9.60 -2.86
C GLY A 47 11.95 9.23 -3.24
N TYR A 48 11.79 8.61 -4.42
CA TYR A 48 10.49 8.16 -4.92
C TYR A 48 10.34 6.67 -4.63
N ASP A 49 9.69 6.34 -3.52
CA ASP A 49 9.62 4.97 -3.04
C ASP A 49 8.36 4.24 -3.50
N ARG A 50 8.47 2.92 -3.62
CA ARG A 50 7.41 2.03 -4.05
C ARG A 50 7.16 0.95 -3.00
N PHE A 51 5.98 0.98 -2.39
CA PHE A 51 5.53 -0.01 -1.43
C PHE A 51 4.64 -1.05 -2.14
N ASN A 52 5.16 -2.25 -2.37
CA ASN A 52 4.48 -3.33 -3.06
C ASN A 52 3.61 -4.15 -2.10
N PHE A 53 2.35 -4.35 -2.49
CA PHE A 53 1.41 -5.28 -1.88
C PHE A 53 1.06 -6.36 -2.91
N ASN A 54 1.32 -7.62 -2.57
CA ASN A 54 1.02 -8.72 -3.48
C ASN A 54 -0.41 -9.20 -3.33
N SER A 55 -1.02 -9.08 -2.15
CA SER A 55 -2.41 -9.44 -1.89
C SER A 55 -3.02 -8.61 -0.76
N ALA A 56 -4.36 -8.49 -0.77
CA ALA A 56 -5.11 -7.93 0.36
C ALA A 56 -5.03 -8.78 1.64
N SER A 57 -4.53 -10.02 1.56
CA SER A 57 -4.38 -10.92 2.71
C SER A 57 -2.95 -11.00 3.27
N ASP A 58 -2.02 -10.24 2.72
CA ASP A 58 -0.61 -10.23 3.13
C ASP A 58 -0.46 -9.78 4.60
N GLY A 59 -1.29 -8.83 5.02
CA GLY A 59 -1.43 -8.42 6.41
C GLY A 59 -1.80 -6.95 6.51
N ILE A 60 -1.58 -6.35 7.68
CA ILE A 60 -1.87 -4.94 7.93
C ILE A 60 -0.56 -4.22 8.20
N ASP A 61 0.03 -3.69 7.14
CA ASP A 61 1.32 -3.01 7.21
C ASP A 61 1.19 -1.61 7.78
N LYS A 62 2.32 -1.06 8.21
CA LYS A 62 2.46 0.33 8.63
C LYS A 62 3.54 1.00 7.80
N ILE A 63 3.12 1.93 6.93
CA ILE A 63 4.02 2.79 6.18
C ILE A 63 4.20 4.08 6.97
N ILE A 64 5.41 4.35 7.45
CA ILE A 64 5.62 5.37 8.49
C ILE A 64 6.01 6.76 7.97
N ASP A 65 6.38 6.88 6.70
CA ASP A 65 6.88 8.14 6.11
C ASP A 65 6.36 8.44 4.70
N PHE A 66 5.26 7.78 4.27
CA PHE A 66 4.69 7.97 2.94
C PHE A 66 4.49 9.44 2.56
N ASN A 67 5.12 9.87 1.49
CA ASN A 67 4.98 11.19 0.88
C ASN A 67 4.11 11.11 -0.38
N VAL A 68 2.92 11.73 -0.34
CA VAL A 68 1.96 11.71 -1.46
C VAL A 68 2.48 12.34 -2.76
N ASN A 69 3.57 13.10 -2.73
CA ASN A 69 4.15 13.73 -3.91
C ASN A 69 5.31 12.93 -4.53
N GLU A 70 5.82 11.92 -3.83
CA GLU A 70 7.02 11.17 -4.22
C GLU A 70 6.73 9.66 -4.28
N ASP A 71 6.01 9.15 -3.28
CA ASP A 71 5.82 7.72 -3.10
C ASP A 71 4.56 7.19 -3.77
N ILE A 72 4.61 5.90 -4.07
CA ILE A 72 3.48 5.14 -4.57
C ILE A 72 3.24 3.87 -3.77
N ILE A 73 1.97 3.50 -3.68
CA ILE A 73 1.54 2.17 -3.29
C ILE A 73 1.36 1.38 -4.58
N ALA A 74 2.02 0.25 -4.67
CA ALA A 74 1.96 -0.62 -5.82
C ALA A 74 1.20 -1.91 -5.46
N ILE A 75 0.18 -2.26 -6.22
CA ILE A 75 -0.65 -3.43 -5.97
C ILE A 75 -0.57 -4.42 -7.14
N SER A 76 -0.47 -5.70 -6.82
CA SER A 76 -0.51 -6.77 -7.82
C SER A 76 -1.92 -6.91 -8.39
N ALA A 77 -2.08 -6.80 -9.71
CA ALA A 77 -3.37 -7.02 -10.36
C ALA A 77 -3.95 -8.40 -10.01
N GLN A 78 -3.10 -9.43 -9.98
CA GLN A 78 -3.53 -10.80 -9.70
C GLN A 78 -4.03 -10.96 -8.26
N GLY A 79 -3.32 -10.42 -7.28
CA GLY A 79 -3.67 -10.62 -5.88
C GLY A 79 -4.75 -9.67 -5.34
N PHE A 80 -5.13 -8.66 -6.13
CA PHE A 80 -6.25 -7.76 -5.82
C PHE A 80 -7.47 -7.94 -6.76
N GLY A 81 -7.41 -8.86 -7.74
CA GLY A 81 -8.54 -9.15 -8.63
C GLY A 81 -8.31 -8.62 -10.05
N SER A 82 -7.66 -9.44 -10.89
CA SER A 82 -7.10 -9.03 -12.18
C SER A 82 -8.09 -8.48 -13.22
N THR A 83 -9.39 -8.60 -13.02
CA THR A 83 -10.40 -8.03 -13.92
C THR A 83 -10.64 -6.55 -13.68
N ASP A 84 -10.35 -6.07 -12.47
CA ASP A 84 -10.64 -4.72 -12.02
C ASP A 84 -9.42 -3.80 -12.20
N PHE A 85 -8.25 -4.39 -12.43
CA PHE A 85 -6.97 -3.69 -12.46
C PHE A 85 -6.18 -4.02 -13.71
N LEU A 86 -5.75 -2.98 -14.43
CA LEU A 86 -4.86 -3.10 -15.59
C LEU A 86 -3.41 -2.92 -15.14
N ALA A 87 -2.57 -3.94 -15.32
CA ALA A 87 -1.15 -3.85 -14.98
C ALA A 87 -0.44 -2.73 -15.77
N GLY A 88 0.41 -1.97 -15.07
CA GLY A 88 1.16 -0.85 -15.65
C GLY A 88 0.43 0.49 -15.65
N SER A 89 -0.79 0.58 -15.09
CA SER A 89 -1.53 1.84 -14.95
C SER A 89 -1.69 2.26 -13.48
N THR A 90 -2.09 3.50 -13.26
CA THR A 90 -2.76 3.90 -12.01
C THR A 90 -4.18 3.32 -11.99
N ILE A 91 -4.75 3.17 -10.79
CA ILE A 91 -6.18 2.86 -10.68
C ILE A 91 -7.02 4.06 -11.16
N SER A 92 -8.26 3.81 -11.60
CA SER A 92 -9.15 4.90 -12.05
C SER A 92 -9.57 5.79 -10.87
N ALA A 93 -9.97 7.02 -11.16
CA ALA A 93 -10.43 7.95 -10.12
C ALA A 93 -11.63 7.39 -9.33
N ASP A 94 -12.56 6.73 -10.03
CA ASP A 94 -13.74 6.09 -9.43
C ASP A 94 -13.41 4.87 -8.54
N GLN A 95 -12.18 4.37 -8.59
CA GLN A 95 -11.73 3.24 -7.74
C GLN A 95 -11.11 3.70 -6.42
N PHE A 96 -10.91 5.01 -6.23
CA PHE A 96 -10.29 5.56 -5.03
C PHE A 96 -11.21 6.53 -4.30
N ARG A 97 -11.26 6.40 -2.97
CA ARG A 97 -12.07 7.27 -2.13
C ARG A 97 -11.37 7.69 -0.85
N ILE A 98 -11.57 8.94 -0.48
CA ILE A 98 -11.34 9.41 0.88
C ILE A 98 -12.61 9.16 1.70
N GLY A 99 -12.51 8.39 2.78
CA GLY A 99 -13.68 8.10 3.61
C GLY A 99 -13.49 6.98 4.62
N THR A 100 -14.60 6.50 5.17
CA THR A 100 -14.63 5.38 6.12
C THR A 100 -15.05 4.05 5.50
N GLY A 101 -15.54 4.09 4.26
CA GLY A 101 -15.83 2.92 3.43
C GLY A 101 -16.34 3.31 2.04
N ALA A 102 -16.64 2.29 1.24
CA ALA A 102 -17.17 2.44 -0.11
C ALA A 102 -18.45 3.30 -0.12
N GLY A 103 -18.50 4.24 -1.05
CA GLY A 103 -19.64 5.08 -1.39
C GLY A 103 -20.42 4.55 -2.60
N ASP A 104 -19.76 3.86 -3.52
CA ASP A 104 -20.38 3.18 -4.66
C ASP A 104 -19.61 1.92 -5.08
N ALA A 105 -20.24 1.12 -5.94
CA ALA A 105 -19.75 -0.20 -6.39
C ALA A 105 -18.41 -0.19 -7.14
N SER A 106 -17.89 0.98 -7.51
CA SER A 106 -16.59 1.13 -8.19
C SER A 106 -15.45 1.34 -7.22
N ASP A 107 -15.73 1.81 -5.99
CA ASP A 107 -14.72 2.04 -4.99
C ASP A 107 -13.96 0.73 -4.71
N ARG A 108 -12.64 0.79 -4.75
CA ARG A 108 -11.75 -0.35 -4.44
C ARG A 108 -10.78 -0.01 -3.33
N PHE A 109 -10.27 1.21 -3.31
CA PHE A 109 -9.34 1.66 -2.30
C PHE A 109 -9.93 2.83 -1.52
N ILE A 110 -9.97 2.69 -0.21
CA ILE A 110 -10.53 3.71 0.68
C ILE A 110 -9.45 4.13 1.68
N TYR A 111 -9.09 5.40 1.67
CA TYR A 111 -8.18 5.97 2.65
C TYR A 111 -8.94 6.82 3.68
N ASN A 112 -8.85 6.41 4.94
CA ASN A 112 -9.43 7.12 6.06
C ASN A 112 -8.43 8.13 6.62
N GLN A 113 -8.55 9.39 6.19
CA GLN A 113 -7.68 10.49 6.64
C GLN A 113 -7.64 10.69 8.16
N LYS A 114 -8.69 10.30 8.89
CA LYS A 114 -8.74 10.47 10.35
C LYS A 114 -7.90 9.42 11.07
N THR A 115 -7.82 8.20 10.54
CA THR A 115 -7.13 7.07 11.20
C THR A 115 -5.84 6.65 10.49
N GLY A 116 -5.62 7.11 9.27
CA GLY A 116 -4.52 6.67 8.42
C GLY A 116 -4.75 5.29 7.80
N ALA A 117 -5.89 4.64 8.04
CA ALA A 117 -6.15 3.31 7.51
C ALA A 117 -6.42 3.35 6.00
N LEU A 118 -5.71 2.52 5.26
CA LEU A 118 -6.01 2.20 3.87
C LEU A 118 -6.70 0.84 3.81
N PHE A 119 -7.83 0.81 3.13
CA PHE A 119 -8.65 -0.37 2.94
C PHE A 119 -8.71 -0.74 1.46
N PHE A 120 -8.80 -2.03 1.21
CA PHE A 120 -9.23 -2.60 -0.06
C PHE A 120 -10.64 -3.16 0.09
N ASP A 121 -11.51 -2.87 -0.88
CA ASP A 121 -12.87 -3.36 -0.95
C ASP A 121 -13.06 -4.10 -2.28
N ALA A 122 -13.24 -5.41 -2.22
CA ALA A 122 -13.25 -6.26 -3.42
C ALA A 122 -14.56 -6.16 -4.21
N ASP A 123 -15.68 -5.91 -3.53
CA ASP A 123 -16.99 -5.78 -4.18
C ASP A 123 -17.40 -4.32 -4.38
N GLY A 124 -16.78 -3.40 -3.64
CA GLY A 124 -17.08 -1.97 -3.66
C GLY A 124 -18.43 -1.63 -3.06
N ILE A 125 -19.06 -2.52 -2.28
CA ILE A 125 -20.41 -2.30 -1.76
C ILE A 125 -20.39 -2.24 -0.24
N GLY A 126 -20.32 -1.00 0.26
CA GLY A 126 -20.46 -0.67 1.68
C GLY A 126 -19.26 -1.09 2.54
N GLY A 127 -19.08 -0.42 3.69
CA GLY A 127 -17.87 -0.59 4.50
C GLY A 127 -17.75 -1.88 5.33
N ALA A 128 -18.63 -2.87 5.15
CA ALA A 128 -18.62 -4.10 5.94
C ALA A 128 -17.71 -5.20 5.36
N ALA A 129 -17.42 -5.15 4.06
CA ALA A 129 -16.59 -6.13 3.36
C ALA A 129 -15.14 -5.66 3.14
N GLN A 130 -14.83 -4.39 3.41
CA GLN A 130 -13.50 -3.84 3.22
C GLN A 130 -12.47 -4.49 4.14
N VAL A 131 -11.30 -4.81 3.60
CA VAL A 131 -10.13 -5.35 4.29
C VAL A 131 -9.13 -4.23 4.50
N LYS A 132 -8.67 -4.02 5.74
CA LYS A 132 -7.58 -3.09 5.99
C LYS A 132 -6.28 -3.73 5.49
N ILE A 133 -5.52 -3.02 4.66
CA ILE A 133 -4.24 -3.53 4.13
C ILE A 133 -3.04 -2.75 4.67
N ALA A 134 -3.24 -1.48 5.05
CA ALA A 134 -2.15 -0.66 5.57
C ALA A 134 -2.64 0.42 6.53
N THR A 135 -1.70 0.97 7.29
CA THR A 135 -1.82 2.21 8.04
C THR A 135 -0.72 3.16 7.59
N LEU A 136 -1.10 4.34 7.13
CA LEU A 136 -0.23 5.45 6.78
C LEU A 136 -0.35 6.57 7.83
N SER A 137 0.45 7.63 7.67
CA SER A 137 0.23 8.90 8.38
C SER A 137 -1.20 9.40 8.19
N THR A 138 -1.77 10.13 9.15
CA THR A 138 -3.11 10.72 9.03
C THR A 138 -3.09 11.99 8.18
N GLY A 139 -4.25 12.37 7.64
CA GLY A 139 -4.43 13.65 6.94
C GLY A 139 -3.75 13.75 5.57
N LEU A 140 -3.26 12.65 5.00
CA LEU A 140 -2.63 12.66 3.68
C LEU A 140 -3.66 13.04 2.60
N ALA A 141 -3.25 13.87 1.66
CA ALA A 141 -4.04 14.23 0.48
C ALA A 141 -3.87 13.18 -0.63
N MET A 142 -4.08 11.90 -0.30
CA MET A 142 -3.97 10.81 -1.26
C MET A 142 -5.02 10.91 -2.36
N THR A 143 -4.65 10.48 -3.56
CA THR A 143 -5.58 10.30 -4.68
C THR A 143 -5.33 8.96 -5.37
N ASN A 144 -6.13 8.64 -6.40
CA ASN A 144 -5.92 7.46 -7.23
C ASN A 144 -4.52 7.43 -7.89
N SER A 145 -3.88 8.58 -8.10
CA SER A 145 -2.52 8.63 -8.67
C SER A 145 -1.45 8.05 -7.75
N ASN A 146 -1.73 7.88 -6.45
CA ASN A 146 -0.79 7.27 -5.52
C ASN A 146 -0.87 5.74 -5.52
N ILE A 147 -1.80 5.13 -6.26
CA ILE A 147 -1.98 3.68 -6.32
C ILE A 147 -1.76 3.19 -7.74
N HIS A 148 -0.69 2.42 -7.92
CA HIS A 148 -0.25 1.88 -9.19
C HIS A 148 -0.44 0.37 -9.21
N VAL A 149 -0.75 -0.17 -10.39
CA VAL A 149 -0.95 -1.60 -10.61
C VAL A 149 0.28 -2.19 -11.31
N PHE A 150 0.72 -3.37 -10.88
CA PHE A 150 1.72 -4.18 -11.59
C PHE A 150 1.29 -5.62 -11.82
#